data_AF-A0A0J6KES6-F1
#
_entry.id   AF-A0A0J6KES6-F1
#
_cell.length_a   1.000
_cell.length_b   1.000
_cell.length_c   1.000
_cell.angle_alpha   90.00
_cell.angle_beta   90.00
_cell.angle_gamma   90.00
#
_symmetry.space_group_name_H-M   'P 1'
#
loop_
_entity.id
_entity.type
_entity.pdbx_description
1 polymer ?
#
loop_
_entity_poly.entity_id
_entity_poly.type
_entity_poly.pdbx_seq_one_letter_code
_entity_poly.pdbx_strand_id
1 'polypeptide(L)'
;QQSQTVAAGTNLDLVAQRDTNQTSGRRWLHNVGQHISLFVAGIKDQIALKLIAAKGKVQVQAQSDSIEVTGDQDVKITAIKGQQLWNGKKEILLTSGGAYVRIKDGKIELHAPGTVSFKGGRHDWSGPASMHPPLPQFPKGVCVECMLNALKARSPVAATTPGSA
;
A
#
# COMPACT_ATOMS: atom_id res chain seq x y z
N GLN A 1 -20.92 -18.05 25.79
CA GLN A 1 -20.11 -17.76 24.58
C GLN A 1 -19.01 -18.80 24.51
N GLN A 2 -18.95 -19.59 23.45
CA GLN A 2 -17.90 -20.59 23.26
C GLN A 2 -16.83 -19.99 22.33
N SER A 3 -15.57 -20.14 22.69
CA SER A 3 -14.41 -19.78 21.88
C SER A 3 -13.60 -21.03 21.54
N GLN A 4 -13.00 -21.04 20.35
CA GLN A 4 -12.03 -22.06 19.96
C GLN A 4 -10.68 -21.37 19.76
N THR A 5 -9.64 -21.92 20.39
CA THR A 5 -8.25 -21.45 20.21
C THR A 5 -7.43 -22.61 19.69
N VAL A 6 -6.72 -22.38 18.59
CA VAL A 6 -5.76 -23.33 18.01
C VAL A 6 -4.38 -22.69 18.13
N ALA A 7 -3.43 -23.42 18.72
CA ALA A 7 -2.06 -22.96 18.89
C ALA A 7 -1.11 -24.11 18.57
N ALA A 8 0.01 -23.79 17.93
CA ALA A 8 1.10 -24.72 17.65
C ALA A 8 2.42 -24.07 18.07
N GLY A 9 3.34 -24.87 18.63
CA GLY A 9 4.67 -24.39 19.00
C GLY A 9 5.61 -24.17 17.83
N THR A 10 5.31 -24.80 16.69
CA THR A 10 6.08 -24.71 15.45
C THR A 10 5.21 -24.19 14.30
N ASN A 11 4.38 -25.05 13.71
CA ASN A 11 3.65 -24.74 12.48
C ASN A 11 2.16 -25.11 12.62
N LEU A 12 1.31 -24.35 11.93
CA LEU A 12 -0.11 -24.66 11.72
C LEU A 12 -0.39 -24.67 10.21
N ASP A 13 -0.54 -25.87 9.64
CA ASP A 13 -0.81 -26.05 8.21
C ASP A 13 -2.29 -26.37 7.98
N LEU A 14 -2.95 -25.58 7.14
CA LEU A 14 -4.35 -25.76 6.75
C LEU A 14 -4.43 -26.01 5.24
N VAL A 15 -4.56 -27.28 4.86
CA VAL A 15 -4.58 -27.71 3.45
C VAL A 15 -5.98 -28.24 3.11
N ALA A 16 -6.56 -27.71 2.03
CA ALA A 16 -7.81 -28.20 1.47
C ALA A 16 -7.61 -28.50 -0.01
N GLN A 17 -8.15 -29.62 -0.51
CA GLN A 17 -8.06 -29.98 -1.93
C GLN A 17 -8.97 -29.16 -2.83
N ARG A 18 -10.03 -28.57 -2.27
CA ARG A 18 -11.04 -27.82 -3.02
C ARG A 18 -11.10 -26.37 -2.57
N ASP A 19 -11.68 -26.11 -1.41
CA ASP A 19 -11.94 -24.75 -0.93
C ASP A 19 -11.56 -24.59 0.54
N THR A 20 -10.89 -23.48 0.87
CA THR A 20 -10.71 -22.99 2.23
C THR A 20 -11.48 -21.69 2.37
N ASN A 21 -12.51 -21.68 3.21
CA ASN A 21 -13.34 -20.50 3.45
C ASN A 21 -13.16 -20.00 4.89
N GLN A 22 -12.85 -18.71 5.04
CA GLN A 22 -12.76 -18.05 6.35
C GLN A 22 -13.72 -16.86 6.39
N THR A 23 -14.68 -16.91 7.31
CA THR A 23 -15.69 -15.87 7.49
C THR A 23 -15.76 -15.46 8.94
N SER A 24 -15.77 -14.15 9.21
CA SER A 24 -15.92 -13.60 10.56
C SER A 24 -17.06 -12.58 10.59
N GLY A 25 -17.91 -12.67 11.62
CA GLY A 25 -19.03 -11.74 11.78
C GLY A 25 -18.63 -10.34 12.23
N ARG A 26 -17.42 -10.14 12.76
CA ARG A 26 -16.95 -8.80 13.21
C ARG A 26 -15.62 -8.39 12.61
N ARG A 27 -14.58 -9.21 12.77
CA ARG A 27 -13.19 -8.83 12.44
C ARG A 27 -12.39 -10.05 12.03
N TRP A 28 -11.54 -9.89 11.01
CA TRP A 28 -10.50 -10.84 10.63
C TRP A 28 -9.17 -10.10 10.75
N LEU A 29 -8.26 -10.62 11.58
CA LEU A 29 -6.97 -10.01 11.90
C LEU A 29 -5.89 -11.05 11.67
N HIS A 30 -4.86 -10.69 10.91
CA HIS A 30 -3.71 -11.55 10.62
C HIS A 30 -2.43 -10.76 10.89
N ASN A 31 -1.73 -11.11 11.97
CA ASN A 31 -0.48 -10.48 12.39
C ASN A 31 0.65 -11.49 12.18
N VAL A 32 1.69 -11.11 11.44
CA VAL A 32 2.80 -12.01 11.10
C VAL A 32 4.13 -11.34 11.41
N GLY A 33 5.09 -12.11 11.93
CA GLY A 33 6.39 -11.58 12.36
C GLY A 33 7.43 -11.39 11.25
N GLN A 34 7.30 -12.09 10.11
CA GLN A 34 8.28 -12.05 9.03
C GLN A 34 7.68 -11.55 7.71
N HIS A 35 6.79 -12.33 7.08
CA HIS A 35 6.16 -11.93 5.81
C HIS A 35 4.81 -12.62 5.60
N ILE A 36 3.96 -12.04 4.75
CA ILE A 36 2.74 -12.65 4.23
C ILE A 36 2.94 -12.85 2.72
N SER A 37 2.64 -14.05 2.22
CA SER A 37 2.62 -14.35 0.78
C SER A 37 1.22 -14.82 0.38
N LEU A 38 0.62 -14.14 -0.60
CA LEU A 38 -0.67 -14.51 -1.18
C LEU A 38 -0.46 -14.76 -2.67
N PHE A 39 -0.63 -16.00 -3.08
CA PHE A 39 -0.38 -16.42 -4.45
C PHE A 39 -1.57 -17.19 -4.99
N VAL A 40 -2.03 -16.81 -6.18
CA VAL A 40 -3.09 -17.53 -6.90
C VAL A 40 -2.42 -18.19 -8.10
N ALA A 41 -2.11 -19.48 -7.97
CA ALA A 41 -1.44 -20.24 -9.02
C ALA A 41 -2.27 -20.33 -10.30
N GLY A 42 -3.59 -20.40 -10.14
CA GLY A 42 -4.52 -20.59 -11.24
C GLY A 42 -4.43 -21.99 -11.84
N ILE A 43 -5.47 -22.79 -11.68
CA ILE A 43 -5.62 -24.03 -12.42
C ILE A 43 -6.90 -23.85 -13.25
N LYS A 44 -6.74 -23.67 -14.56
CA LYS A 44 -7.75 -23.23 -15.57
C LYS A 44 -7.95 -21.71 -15.65
N ASP A 45 -8.55 -21.27 -16.76
CA ASP A 45 -8.65 -19.89 -17.29
C ASP A 45 -9.30 -18.82 -16.39
N GLN A 46 -9.52 -19.11 -15.11
CA GLN A 46 -10.11 -18.19 -14.14
C GLN A 46 -9.15 -17.99 -12.97
N ILE A 47 -8.32 -16.97 -13.08
CA ILE A 47 -7.33 -16.58 -12.08
C ILE A 47 -7.63 -15.15 -11.65
N ALA A 48 -7.96 -14.96 -10.38
CA ALA A 48 -8.18 -13.62 -9.84
C ALA A 48 -7.85 -13.55 -8.35
N LEU A 49 -7.05 -12.56 -7.97
CA LEU A 49 -6.98 -12.05 -6.60
C LEU A 49 -7.91 -10.85 -6.49
N LYS A 50 -8.83 -10.87 -5.52
CA LYS A 50 -9.75 -9.76 -5.27
C LYS A 50 -9.63 -9.29 -3.83
N LEU A 51 -9.27 -8.03 -3.65
CA LEU A 51 -9.22 -7.34 -2.36
C LEU A 51 -10.26 -6.21 -2.39
N ILE A 52 -11.43 -6.44 -1.80
CA ILE A 52 -12.59 -5.54 -1.93
C ILE A 52 -13.10 -5.17 -0.54
N ALA A 53 -13.24 -3.86 -0.29
CA ALA A 53 -14.00 -3.33 0.83
C ALA A 53 -15.30 -2.70 0.30
N ALA A 54 -16.46 -3.24 0.68
CA ALA A 54 -17.76 -2.70 0.24
C ALA A 54 -18.04 -1.29 0.78
N LYS A 55 -17.53 -1.00 1.98
CA LYS A 55 -17.58 0.31 2.64
C LYS A 55 -16.31 0.50 3.45
N GLY A 56 -15.96 1.77 3.70
CA GLY A 56 -14.78 2.13 4.49
C GLY A 56 -13.53 2.31 3.64
N LYS A 57 -12.41 2.60 4.32
CA LYS A 57 -11.14 2.96 3.69
C LYS A 57 -10.24 1.73 3.57
N VAL A 58 -9.73 1.47 2.37
CA VAL A 58 -8.62 0.54 2.15
C VAL A 58 -7.31 1.31 2.35
N GLN A 59 -6.37 0.74 3.10
CA GLN A 59 -5.05 1.32 3.32
C GLN A 59 -3.98 0.27 3.05
N VAL A 60 -3.04 0.59 2.16
CA VAL A 60 -1.85 -0.23 1.86
C VAL A 60 -0.64 0.66 2.11
N GLN A 61 0.29 0.21 2.95
CA GLN A 61 1.46 0.99 3.35
C GLN A 61 2.65 0.07 3.57
N ALA A 62 3.81 0.47 3.07
CA ALA A 62 5.11 -0.03 3.50
C ALA A 62 5.80 1.09 4.29
N GLN A 63 6.04 0.87 5.59
CA GLN A 63 6.52 1.92 6.50
C GLN A 63 8.04 2.12 6.45
N SER A 64 8.77 1.09 6.02
CA SER A 64 10.24 1.08 5.95
C SER A 64 10.78 0.65 4.60
N ASP A 65 9.92 0.34 3.63
CA ASP A 65 10.31 -0.17 2.31
C ASP A 65 9.34 0.34 1.22
N SER A 66 9.51 -0.14 0.00
CA SER A 66 8.78 0.22 -1.20
C SER A 66 7.46 -0.54 -1.34
N ILE A 67 6.56 0.01 -2.17
CA ILE A 67 5.37 -0.67 -2.67
C ILE A 67 5.56 -0.78 -4.18
N GLU A 68 5.53 -2.01 -4.71
CA GLU A 68 5.57 -2.27 -6.15
C GLU A 68 4.22 -2.81 -6.62
N VAL A 69 3.73 -2.29 -7.74
CA VAL A 69 2.51 -2.75 -8.40
C VAL A 69 2.80 -2.90 -9.88
N THR A 70 2.89 -4.15 -10.32
CA THR A 70 3.27 -4.50 -11.70
C THR A 70 2.16 -5.35 -12.32
N GLY A 71 1.77 -5.00 -13.55
CA GLY A 71 0.81 -5.75 -14.35
C GLY A 71 1.40 -6.02 -15.73
N ASP A 72 1.17 -7.23 -16.26
CA ASP A 72 1.55 -7.59 -17.63
C ASP A 72 0.72 -6.84 -18.69
N GLN A 73 -0.52 -6.52 -18.34
CA GLN A 73 -1.44 -5.69 -19.12
C GLN A 73 -1.64 -4.33 -18.41
N ASP A 74 -2.86 -3.80 -18.45
CA ASP A 74 -3.18 -2.50 -17.87
C ASP A 74 -3.10 -2.49 -16.33
N VAL A 75 -2.53 -1.41 -15.78
CA VAL A 75 -2.75 -0.99 -14.39
C VAL A 75 -3.69 0.22 -14.38
N LYS A 76 -4.86 0.07 -13.74
CA LYS A 76 -5.90 1.11 -13.68
C LYS A 76 -6.09 1.62 -12.26
N ILE A 77 -5.89 2.93 -12.08
CA ILE A 77 -6.12 3.64 -10.82
C ILE A 77 -7.18 4.71 -11.07
N THR A 78 -8.33 4.55 -10.42
CA THR A 78 -9.51 5.38 -10.69
C THR A 78 -10.16 5.87 -9.41
N ALA A 79 -10.35 7.19 -9.31
CA ALA A 79 -11.21 7.81 -8.32
C ALA A 79 -12.48 8.33 -9.02
N ILE A 80 -13.65 7.77 -8.68
CA ILE A 80 -14.92 8.07 -9.38
C ILE A 80 -15.52 9.41 -8.93
N LYS A 81 -15.48 9.71 -7.63
CA LYS A 81 -16.12 10.89 -7.03
C LYS A 81 -15.14 11.84 -6.35
N GLY A 82 -13.86 11.46 -6.31
CA GLY A 82 -12.82 12.16 -5.56
C GLY A 82 -11.59 12.41 -6.42
N GLN A 83 -10.50 12.75 -5.76
CA GLN A 83 -9.23 13.05 -6.41
C GLN A 83 -8.22 11.90 -6.28
N GLN A 84 -7.26 11.87 -7.19
CA GLN A 84 -6.07 11.04 -7.10
C GLN A 84 -4.91 11.94 -6.68
N LEU A 85 -4.28 11.64 -5.55
CA LEU A 85 -3.20 12.43 -4.99
C LEU A 85 -1.89 11.65 -5.08
N TRP A 86 -0.94 12.19 -5.83
CA TRP A 86 0.38 11.62 -6.03
C TRP A 86 1.41 12.58 -5.43
N ASN A 87 1.99 12.20 -4.29
CA ASN A 87 2.98 13.00 -3.60
C ASN A 87 4.28 12.22 -3.43
N GLY A 88 5.39 12.81 -3.86
CA GLY A 88 6.73 12.27 -3.67
C GLY A 88 7.61 13.30 -2.99
N LYS A 89 8.38 12.89 -1.97
CA LYS A 89 9.35 13.78 -1.31
C LYS A 89 10.54 14.11 -2.22
N LYS A 90 10.99 13.13 -3.00
CA LYS A 90 12.19 13.24 -3.86
C LYS A 90 11.81 13.49 -5.31
N GLU A 91 10.92 12.67 -5.86
CA GLU A 91 10.64 12.64 -7.28
C GLU A 91 9.28 12.02 -7.57
N ILE A 92 8.60 12.53 -8.60
CA ILE A 92 7.48 11.88 -9.29
C ILE A 92 7.88 11.80 -10.77
N LEU A 93 7.88 10.59 -11.33
CA LEU A 93 8.25 10.33 -12.72
C LEU A 93 7.15 9.52 -13.41
N LEU A 94 6.68 10.01 -14.56
CA LEU A 94 5.71 9.35 -15.42
C LEU A 94 6.34 9.19 -16.80
N THR A 95 6.41 7.96 -17.33
CA THR A 95 7.10 7.65 -18.60
C THR A 95 6.21 6.85 -19.53
N SER A 96 6.30 7.10 -20.83
CA SER A 96 5.66 6.27 -21.86
C SER A 96 6.35 6.46 -23.21
N GLY A 97 6.75 5.37 -23.88
CA GLY A 97 7.32 5.42 -25.24
C GLY A 97 8.54 6.35 -25.41
N GLY A 98 9.34 6.53 -24.36
CA GLY A 98 10.48 7.46 -24.33
C GLY A 98 10.14 8.91 -23.98
N ALA A 99 8.85 9.29 -23.93
CA ALA A 99 8.42 10.56 -23.36
C ALA A 99 8.30 10.46 -21.83
N TYR A 100 8.52 11.58 -21.13
CA TYR A 100 8.36 11.63 -19.68
C TYR A 100 7.90 12.99 -19.14
N VAL A 101 7.24 12.92 -17.98
CA VAL A 101 6.94 14.05 -17.10
C VAL A 101 7.62 13.79 -15.77
N ARG A 102 8.49 14.71 -15.33
CA ARG A 102 9.24 14.59 -14.09
C ARG A 102 9.01 15.81 -13.20
N ILE A 103 8.72 15.56 -11.92
CA ILE A 103 8.64 16.58 -10.88
C ILE A 103 9.71 16.28 -9.84
N LYS A 104 10.72 17.14 -9.73
CA LYS A 104 11.88 16.95 -8.83
C LYS A 104 12.50 18.30 -8.46
N ASP A 105 12.86 18.47 -7.18
CA ASP A 105 13.55 19.67 -6.67
C ASP A 105 12.86 21.00 -7.07
N GLY A 106 11.52 21.01 -7.10
CA GLY A 106 10.72 22.18 -7.50
C GLY A 106 10.67 22.46 -9.00
N LYS A 107 11.26 21.59 -9.83
CA LYS A 107 11.27 21.68 -11.29
C LYS A 107 10.27 20.70 -11.90
N ILE A 108 9.66 21.12 -13.00
CA ILE A 108 8.80 20.28 -13.84
C ILE A 108 9.50 20.15 -15.20
N GLU A 109 9.82 18.92 -15.60
CA GLU A 109 10.43 18.61 -16.90
C GLU A 109 9.42 17.84 -17.75
N LEU A 110 9.19 18.31 -18.99
CA LEU A 110 8.36 17.65 -19.99
C LEU A 110 9.21 17.40 -21.23
N HIS A 111 9.61 16.15 -21.44
CA HIS A 111 10.47 15.76 -22.55
C HIS A 111 9.77 14.71 -23.39
N ALA A 112 9.82 14.86 -24.71
CA ALA A 112 9.31 13.86 -25.65
C ALA A 112 10.22 13.79 -26.88
N PRO A 113 10.46 12.60 -27.45
CA PRO A 113 11.17 12.45 -28.71
C PRO A 113 10.34 12.96 -29.92
N GLY A 114 9.02 12.96 -29.78
CA GLY A 114 8.09 13.49 -30.76
C GLY A 114 7.56 14.88 -30.41
N THR A 115 6.45 15.26 -31.03
CA THR A 115 5.81 16.56 -30.81
C THR A 115 5.13 16.65 -29.44
N VAL A 116 5.39 17.72 -28.70
CA VAL A 116 4.62 18.13 -27.52
C VAL A 116 3.58 19.17 -27.94
N SER A 117 2.29 18.82 -27.85
CA SER A 117 1.19 19.71 -28.26
C SER A 117 0.51 20.33 -27.03
N PHE A 118 0.59 21.65 -26.89
CA PHE A 118 -0.15 22.42 -25.90
C PHE A 118 -1.39 23.06 -26.54
N LYS A 119 -2.59 22.66 -26.11
CA LYS A 119 -3.87 23.21 -26.61
C LYS A 119 -4.61 23.88 -25.46
N GLY A 120 -4.88 25.18 -25.57
CA GLY A 120 -5.61 25.96 -24.56
C GLY A 120 -6.02 27.33 -25.09
N GLY A 121 -7.09 27.91 -24.54
CA GLY A 121 -7.59 29.23 -24.95
C GLY A 121 -6.79 30.43 -24.42
N ARG A 122 -5.98 30.23 -23.38
CA ARG A 122 -5.07 31.22 -22.78
C ARG A 122 -3.97 30.49 -22.00
N HIS A 123 -2.71 30.89 -22.19
CA HIS A 123 -1.58 30.40 -21.40
C HIS A 123 -1.06 31.57 -20.57
N ASP A 124 -1.02 31.42 -19.24
CA ASP A 124 -0.50 32.43 -18.31
C ASP A 124 0.88 32.01 -17.80
N TRP A 125 1.87 32.87 -18.03
CA TRP A 125 3.28 32.67 -17.69
C TRP A 125 3.74 33.77 -16.71
N SER A 126 2.88 34.09 -15.74
CA SER A 126 3.03 35.20 -14.78
C SER A 126 4.15 35.04 -13.73
N GLY A 127 4.88 33.92 -13.74
CA GLY A 127 6.02 33.66 -12.87
C GLY A 127 5.87 32.40 -12.01
N PRO A 128 6.83 32.13 -11.10
CA PRO A 128 6.84 30.92 -10.29
C PRO A 128 5.77 30.94 -9.19
N ALA A 129 5.10 29.80 -8.96
CA ALA A 129 4.17 29.57 -7.86
C ALA A 129 4.50 28.23 -7.16
N SER A 130 4.07 28.04 -5.90
CA SER A 130 4.38 26.82 -5.13
C SER A 130 3.19 26.33 -4.31
N MET A 131 3.11 25.01 -4.11
CA MET A 131 2.13 24.35 -3.24
C MET A 131 2.82 23.21 -2.48
N HIS A 132 2.61 23.14 -1.16
CA HIS A 132 3.20 22.12 -0.28
C HIS A 132 2.10 21.24 0.34
N PRO A 133 1.71 20.12 -0.30
CA PRO A 133 0.79 19.17 0.31
C PRO A 133 1.48 18.39 1.45
N PRO A 134 0.81 18.15 2.59
CA PRO A 134 1.39 17.36 3.67
C PRO A 134 1.58 15.90 3.23
N LEU A 135 2.79 15.37 3.44
CA LEU A 135 3.11 13.96 3.24
C LEU A 135 2.62 13.13 4.44
N PRO A 136 2.17 11.88 4.24
CA PRO A 136 1.84 10.98 5.36
C PRO A 136 3.09 10.76 6.23
N GLN A 137 2.95 11.01 7.54
CA GLN A 137 4.01 10.77 8.52
C GLN A 137 3.90 9.35 9.06
N PHE A 138 4.97 8.57 8.93
CA PHE A 138 5.06 7.25 9.55
C PHE A 138 5.69 7.34 10.95
N PRO A 139 5.29 6.48 11.90
CA PRO A 139 5.97 6.37 13.19
C PRO A 139 7.42 5.91 12.98
N LYS A 140 8.38 6.57 13.66
CA LYS A 140 9.83 6.40 13.45
C LYS A 140 10.43 5.08 14.00
N GLY A 141 9.60 4.10 14.31
CA GLY A 141 10.08 2.81 14.78
C GLY A 141 8.96 1.98 15.41
N VAL A 142 9.03 0.67 15.23
CA VAL A 142 8.29 -0.28 16.05
C VAL A 142 9.11 -0.48 17.32
N CYS A 143 8.50 -0.31 18.49
CA CYS A 143 9.17 -0.55 19.76
C CYS A 143 9.50 -2.05 19.89
N VAL A 144 10.73 -2.42 19.53
CA VAL A 144 11.22 -3.81 19.58
C VAL A 144 11.14 -4.37 21.01
N GLU A 145 11.45 -3.53 22.01
CA GLU A 145 11.30 -3.87 23.42
C GLU A 145 9.84 -4.19 23.79
N CYS A 146 8.89 -3.45 23.23
CA CYS A 146 7.45 -3.67 23.45
C CYS A 146 6.99 -4.99 22.79
N MET A 147 7.52 -5.35 21.62
CA MET A 147 7.25 -6.64 20.99
C MET A 147 7.87 -7.82 21.75
N LEU A 148 9.11 -7.66 22.24
CA LEU A 148 9.78 -8.68 23.07
C LEU A 148 9.03 -8.91 24.39
N ASN A 149 8.55 -7.84 25.02
CA ASN A 149 7.78 -7.93 26.26
C ASN A 149 6.38 -8.54 26.03
N ALA A 150 5.74 -8.27 24.89
CA ALA A 150 4.49 -8.92 24.51
C ALA A 150 4.65 -10.42 24.25
N LEU A 151 5.75 -10.83 23.58
CA LEU A 151 6.09 -12.23 23.37
C LEU A 151 6.33 -12.97 24.69
N LYS A 152 7.11 -12.39 25.61
CA LYS A 152 7.32 -12.95 26.96
C LYS A 152 6.02 -13.06 27.75
N ALA A 153 5.13 -12.07 27.64
CA ALA A 153 3.85 -12.03 28.34
C ALA A 153 2.74 -12.85 27.67
N ARG A 154 2.99 -13.51 26.53
CA ARG A 154 1.97 -14.18 25.69
C ARG A 154 0.77 -13.28 25.38
N SER A 155 1.02 -11.98 25.27
CA SER A 155 -0.01 -10.98 25.00
C SER A 155 -0.08 -10.72 23.49
N PRO A 156 -1.28 -10.71 22.89
CA PRO A 156 -1.46 -10.42 21.47
C PRO A 156 -1.26 -8.93 21.12
N VAL A 157 -0.91 -8.07 22.10
CA VAL A 157 -0.73 -6.63 21.91
C VAL A 157 0.57 -6.16 22.55
N ALA A 158 1.44 -5.55 21.75
CA ALA A 158 2.61 -4.81 22.22
C ALA A 158 2.16 -3.47 22.79
N ALA A 159 2.15 -3.34 24.13
CA ALA A 159 1.87 -2.09 24.80
C ALA A 159 3.10 -1.17 24.65
N THR A 160 2.93 -0.01 24.02
CA THR A 160 3.90 1.08 24.11
C THR A 160 3.90 1.60 25.55
N THR A 161 4.99 1.41 26.28
CA THR A 161 5.16 2.04 27.59
C THR A 161 5.18 3.57 27.43
N PRO A 162 4.44 4.32 28.26
CA PRO A 162 4.47 5.77 28.22
C PRO A 162 5.77 6.26 28.87
N GLY A 163 6.75 6.67 28.06
CA GLY A 163 7.94 7.33 28.58
C GLY A 163 9.17 7.29 27.67
N SER A 164 9.17 8.07 26.60
CA SER A 164 10.36 8.78 26.09
C SER A 164 9.94 9.66 24.92
N ALA A 165 9.82 10.96 25.19
CA ALA A 165 9.72 12.02 24.20
C ALA A 165 11.02 12.16 23.40
#